data_AF-A0AAJ1VBV9-F1
#
_entry.id   AF-A0AAJ1VBV9-F1
#
_cell.length_a   1.000
_cell.length_b   1.000
_cell.length_c   1.000
_cell.angle_alpha   90.00
_cell.angle_beta   90.00
_cell.angle_gamma   90.00
#
_symmetry.space_group_name_H-M   'P 1'
#
loop_
_entity.id
_entity.type
_entity.pdbx_description
1 polymer ?
#
loop_
_entity_poly.entity_id
_entity_poly.type
_entity_poly.pdbx_seq_one_letter_code
_entity_poly.pdbx_strand_id
1 'polypeptide(L)'
;MSIKLKYVMGLFFEKRESTKPFILIRYLMIIAMGLILILCIINDFNFNFIKNIYLLLGIGSIIDGFESFLKKENKRQILLNFGIAFMWFVVFLI
;
A
#
# COMPACT_ATOMS: atom_id res chain seq x y z
N MET A 1 7.53 -27.84 7.86
CA MET A 1 6.64 -26.69 7.63
C MET A 1 5.23 -27.21 7.31
N SER A 2 4.22 -26.90 8.13
CA SER A 2 2.87 -27.45 7.98
C SER A 2 2.19 -26.95 6.69
N ILE A 3 1.46 -27.84 5.99
CA ILE A 3 0.71 -27.53 4.76
C ILE A 3 -0.26 -26.35 4.98
N LYS A 4 -0.82 -26.23 6.19
CA LYS A 4 -1.68 -25.10 6.59
C LYS A 4 -0.95 -23.76 6.55
N LEU A 5 0.28 -23.69 7.04
CA LEU A 5 1.09 -22.47 7.03
C LEU A 5 1.44 -22.03 5.60
N LYS A 6 1.68 -23.00 4.70
CA LYS A 6 1.94 -22.73 3.29
C LYS A 6 0.72 -22.14 2.57
N TYR A 7 -0.48 -22.61 2.91
CA TYR A 7 -1.74 -22.06 2.38
C TYR A 7 -2.02 -20.64 2.88
N VAL A 8 -1.81 -20.39 4.17
CA VAL A 8 -1.96 -19.05 4.75
C VAL A 8 -0.94 -18.08 4.14
N MET A 9 0.33 -18.48 4.00
CA MET A 9 1.33 -17.65 3.32
C MET A 9 1.00 -17.42 1.85
N GLY A 10 0.52 -18.43 1.10
CA GLY A 10 0.11 -18.25 -0.30
C GLY A 10 -1.09 -17.30 -0.47
N LEU A 11 -1.97 -17.23 0.53
CA LEU A 11 -3.12 -16.31 0.55
C LEU A 11 -2.73 -14.83 0.73
N PHE A 12 -1.60 -14.55 1.37
CA PHE A 12 -1.17 -13.18 1.71
C PHE A 12 0.12 -12.73 1.00
N PHE A 13 0.98 -13.67 0.57
CA PHE A 13 2.32 -13.42 0.03
C PHE A 13 2.54 -14.18 -1.29
N GLU A 14 1.58 -14.13 -2.20
CA GLU A 14 1.80 -14.63 -3.55
C GLU A 14 2.90 -13.79 -4.24
N LYS A 15 3.86 -14.45 -4.89
CA LYS A 15 4.97 -13.78 -5.60
C LYS A 15 4.37 -12.96 -6.75
N ARG A 16 4.23 -11.65 -6.56
CA ARG A 16 3.65 -10.77 -7.58
C ARG A 16 4.71 -10.36 -8.59
N GLU A 17 4.50 -10.74 -9.85
CA GLU A 17 5.23 -10.15 -10.97
C GLU A 17 4.66 -8.75 -11.21
N SER A 18 5.37 -7.70 -10.76
CA SER A 18 4.93 -6.32 -10.94
C SER A 18 5.28 -5.78 -12.32
N THR A 19 4.37 -5.01 -12.90
CA THR A 19 4.56 -4.36 -14.20
C THR A 19 5.46 -3.14 -14.05
N LYS A 20 6.40 -2.94 -14.99
CA LYS A 20 7.40 -1.85 -14.99
C LYS A 20 6.87 -0.46 -14.59
N PRO A 21 5.71 0.05 -15.09
CA PRO A 21 5.20 1.36 -14.69
C PRO A 21 4.77 1.43 -13.22
N PHE A 22 4.19 0.36 -12.66
CA PHE A 22 3.72 0.33 -11.27
C PHE A 22 4.89 0.28 -10.28
N ILE A 23 5.97 -0.42 -10.64
CA ILE A 23 7.22 -0.42 -9.88
C ILE A 23 7.77 1.01 -9.75
N LEU A 24 7.79 1.77 -10.85
CA LEU A 24 8.26 3.16 -10.85
C LEU A 24 7.40 4.06 -9.95
N ILE A 25 6.07 3.95 -10.06
CA ILE A 25 5.15 4.71 -9.19
C ILE A 25 5.38 4.35 -7.71
N ARG A 26 5.63 3.07 -7.40
CA ARG A 26 5.91 2.62 -6.04
C ARG A 26 7.21 3.21 -5.48
N TYR A 27 8.28 3.27 -6.29
CA TYR A 27 9.52 3.92 -5.86
C TYR A 27 9.33 5.42 -5.62
N LEU A 28 8.59 6.12 -6.48
CA LEU A 28 8.27 7.53 -6.28
C LEU A 28 7.47 7.75 -4.98
N MET A 29 6.50 6.89 -4.68
CA MET A 29 5.73 6.95 -3.42
C MET A 29 6.61 6.72 -2.19
N ILE A 30 7.54 5.76 -2.24
CA ILE A 30 8.48 5.50 -1.13
C ILE A 30 9.39 6.72 -0.90
N ILE A 31 9.90 7.34 -1.97
CA ILE A 31 10.71 8.56 -1.88
C ILE A 31 9.88 9.70 -1.26
N ALA A 32 8.64 9.90 -1.72
CA ALA A 32 7.74 10.91 -1.18
C ALA A 32 7.44 10.69 0.32
N MET A 33 7.17 9.44 0.73
CA MET A 33 7.00 9.10 2.15
C MET A 33 8.25 9.41 2.98
N GLY A 34 9.44 9.08 2.45
CA GLY A 34 10.71 9.40 3.10
C GLY A 34 10.92 10.89 3.31
N LEU A 35 10.60 11.71 2.31
CA LEU A 35 10.67 13.18 2.42
C LEU A 35 9.68 13.72 3.45
N ILE A 36 8.46 13.19 3.50
CA ILE A 36 7.44 13.59 4.49
C ILE A 36 7.88 13.21 5.91
N LEU A 37 8.53 12.05 6.10
CA LEU A 37 9.08 11.66 7.39
C LEU A 37 10.19 12.61 7.85
N ILE A 38 11.08 13.02 6.95
CA ILE A 38 12.12 14.01 7.27
C ILE A 38 11.48 15.34 7.68
N LEU A 39 10.49 15.82 6.92
CA LEU A 39 9.74 17.04 7.26
C LEU A 39 9.02 16.91 8.61
N CYS A 40 8.45 15.74 8.90
CA CYS A 40 7.80 15.47 10.17
C CYS A 40 8.77 15.62 11.35
N ILE A 41 9.99 15.08 11.24
CA ILE A 41 11.03 15.18 12.29
C ILE A 41 11.49 16.63 12.47
N ILE A 42 11.70 17.37 11.38
CA ILE A 42 12.14 18.78 11.42
C ILE A 42 11.06 19.69 12.05
N ASN A 43 9.78 19.33 11.91
CA ASN A 43 8.64 20.08 12.44
C ASN A 43 8.07 19.44 13.71
N ASP A 44 8.93 18.90 14.59
CA ASP A 44 8.56 18.39 15.91
C ASP A 44 7.42 17.35 15.92
N PHE A 45 7.46 16.41 14.97
CA PHE A 45 6.43 15.37 14.80
C PHE A 45 5.01 15.92 14.58
N ASN A 46 4.90 17.05 13.88
CA ASN A 46 3.60 17.62 13.55
C ASN A 46 2.68 16.60 12.84
N PHE A 47 1.54 16.35 13.47
CA PHE A 47 0.57 15.32 13.09
C PHE A 47 0.04 15.48 11.66
N ASN A 48 0.02 16.70 11.12
CA ASN A 48 -0.41 16.95 9.73
C ASN A 48 0.49 16.24 8.71
N PHE A 49 1.80 16.12 8.98
CA PHE A 49 2.70 15.38 8.09
C PHE A 49 2.47 13.88 8.18
N ILE A 50 2.20 13.35 9.37
CA ILE A 50 1.84 11.93 9.58
C ILE A 50 0.54 11.60 8.84
N LYS A 51 -0.45 12.50 8.89
CA LYS A 51 -1.70 12.38 8.14
C LYS A 51 -1.44 12.25 6.63
N ASN A 52 -0.52 13.03 6.07
CA ASN A 52 -0.14 12.90 4.66
C ASN A 52 0.48 11.53 4.29
N ILE A 53 1.12 10.83 5.23
CA ILE A 53 1.63 9.47 5.01
C ILE A 53 0.46 8.48 4.86
N TYR A 54 -0.58 8.59 5.68
CA TYR A 54 -1.78 7.74 5.56
C TYR A 54 -2.50 7.97 4.22
N LEU A 55 -2.55 9.21 3.74
CA LEU A 55 -3.08 9.52 2.41
C LEU A 55 -2.30 8.78 1.31
N LEU A 56 -0.97 8.84 1.35
CA LEU A 56 -0.09 8.16 0.40
C LEU A 56 -0.23 6.63 0.48
N LEU A 57 -0.38 6.06 1.67
CA LEU A 57 -0.65 4.62 1.85
C LEU A 57 -1.99 4.20 1.25
N GLY A 58 -3.02 5.04 1.38
CA GLY A 58 -4.32 4.85 0.74
C GLY A 58 -4.22 4.85 -0.78
N ILE A 59 -3.55 5.86 -1.35
CA ILE A 59 -3.31 5.96 -2.81
C ILE A 59 -2.52 4.76 -3.32
N GLY A 60 -1.45 4.36 -2.62
CA GLY A 60 -0.65 3.18 -2.99
C GLY A 60 -1.48 1.90 -3.01
N SER A 61 -2.36 1.72 -2.02
CA SER A 61 -3.25 0.56 -1.94
C SER A 61 -4.30 0.54 -3.08
N ILE A 62 -4.77 1.71 -3.53
CA ILE A 62 -5.64 1.83 -4.72
C ILE A 62 -4.86 1.39 -5.98
N ILE A 63 -3.64 1.90 -6.14
CA ILE A 63 -2.79 1.59 -7.29
C ILE A 63 -2.51 0.09 -7.36
N ASP A 64 -2.19 -0.54 -6.21
CA ASP A 64 -2.02 -2.00 -6.11
C ASP A 64 -3.32 -2.75 -6.42
N GLY A 65 -4.49 -2.22 -6.01
CA GLY A 65 -5.80 -2.75 -6.38
C GLY A 65 -6.04 -2.74 -7.89
N PHE A 66 -5.71 -1.63 -8.56
CA PHE A 66 -5.78 -1.51 -10.01
C PHE A 66 -4.77 -2.42 -10.72
N GLU A 67 -3.54 -2.53 -10.23
CA GLU A 67 -2.53 -3.42 -10.82
C GLU A 67 -3.00 -4.89 -10.75
N SER A 68 -3.51 -5.33 -9.60
CA SER A 68 -4.12 -6.66 -9.43
C SER A 68 -5.33 -6.86 -10.35
N PHE A 69 -6.16 -5.84 -10.54
CA PHE A 69 -7.28 -5.89 -11.48
C PHE A 69 -6.83 -6.07 -12.94
N LEU A 70 -5.83 -5.29 -13.38
CA LEU A 70 -5.30 -5.36 -14.74
C LEU A 70 -4.63 -6.71 -15.04
N LYS A 71 -3.93 -7.29 -14.06
CA LYS A 71 -3.32 -8.62 -14.18
C LYS A 71 -4.31 -9.78 -14.07
N LYS A 72 -5.60 -9.49 -13.87
CA LYS A 72 -6.63 -10.50 -13.61
C LYS A 72 -6.24 -11.43 -12.45
N GLU A 73 -5.61 -10.86 -11.43
CA GLU A 73 -5.32 -11.58 -10.18
C GLU A 73 -6.62 -11.97 -9.48
N ASN A 74 -6.49 -12.78 -8.42
CA ASN A 74 -7.63 -13.34 -7.73
C ASN A 74 -8.55 -12.23 -7.18
N LYS A 75 -9.87 -12.36 -7.37
CA LYS A 75 -10.89 -11.37 -6.95
C LYS A 75 -10.76 -10.99 -5.47
N ARG A 76 -10.36 -11.95 -4.64
CA ARG A 76 -10.10 -11.74 -3.21
C ARG A 76 -8.95 -10.76 -2.96
N GLN A 77 -7.86 -10.84 -3.71
CA GLN A 77 -6.70 -9.95 -3.55
C GLN A 77 -7.06 -8.52 -3.96
N ILE A 78 -7.79 -8.36 -5.06
CA ILE A 78 -8.31 -7.06 -5.50
C ILE A 78 -9.15 -6.43 -4.38
N LEU A 79 -10.10 -7.19 -3.83
CA LEU A 79 -10.99 -6.71 -2.77
C LEU A 79 -10.24 -6.38 -1.46
N LEU A 80 -9.18 -7.13 -1.13
CA LEU A 80 -8.32 -6.82 0.01
C LEU A 80 -7.52 -5.53 -0.21
N ASN A 81 -6.93 -5.32 -1.39
CA ASN A 81 -6.17 -4.09 -1.69
C ASN A 81 -7.08 -2.84 -1.58
N PHE A 82 -8.30 -2.90 -2.13
CA PHE A 82 -9.27 -1.81 -1.99
C PHE A 82 -9.80 -1.64 -0.55
N GLY A 83 -9.98 -2.74 0.19
CA GLY A 83 -10.38 -2.67 1.60
C GLY A 83 -9.31 -2.00 2.47
N ILE A 84 -8.03 -2.32 2.23
CA ILE A 84 -6.89 -1.67 2.90
C ILE A 84 -6.82 -0.19 2.52
N ALA A 85 -7.03 0.16 1.24
CA ALA A 85 -7.09 1.54 0.81
C ALA A 85 -8.16 2.33 1.59
N PHE A 86 -9.37 1.79 1.68
CA PHE A 86 -10.47 2.41 2.42
C PHE A 86 -10.09 2.63 3.89
N MET A 87 -9.47 1.65 4.55
CA MET A 87 -9.01 1.78 5.93
C MET A 87 -8.03 2.94 6.11
N TRP A 88 -7.05 3.10 5.20
CA TRP A 88 -6.11 4.22 5.25
C TRP A 88 -6.78 5.58 5.06
N PHE A 89 -7.75 5.68 4.16
CA PHE A 89 -8.52 6.93 3.97
C PHE A 89 -9.37 7.27 5.20
N VAL A 90 -9.96 6.28 5.87
CA VAL A 90 -10.68 6.51 7.13
C VAL A 90 -9.73 7.05 8.21
N VAL A 91 -8.56 6.42 8.38
CA VAL A 91 -7.53 6.89 9.33
C VAL A 91 -7.03 8.29 8.96
N PHE A 92 -6.91 8.59 7.67
CA PHE A 92 -6.56 9.93 7.21
C PHE A 92 -7.64 10.97 7.55
N LEU A 93 -8.92 10.62 7.53
CA LEU A 93 -10.01 11.59 7.75
C LEU A 93 -10.24 11.89 9.23
N ILE A 94 -9.97 10.94 10.12
CA ILE A 94 -9.96 11.12 11.57
C ILE A 94 -8.82 12.09 11.96
#